data_AF-B9YYT5-F1
#
_entry.id   AF-B9YYT5-F1
#
_cell.length_a   1.000
_cell.length_b   1.000
_cell.length_c   1.000
_cell.angle_alpha   90.00
_cell.angle_beta   90.00
_cell.angle_gamma   90.00
#
_symmetry.space_group_name_H-M   'P 1'
#
loop_
_entity.id
_entity.type
_entity.pdbx_description
1 polymer ?
#
loop_
_entity_poly.entity_id
_entity_poly.type
_entity_poly.pdbx_seq_one_letter_code
_entity_poly.pdbx_strand_id
1 'polypeptide(L)'
;MKNIDVVRAVRLAFERFSAQGVKAAASFGEVRGGEPARGRELAIMEAGEIVAAVIGLEARFNLALMARVNDGSMAFLQGVFDDLVSFVAHHEPDAMEYGKAGLQYWVRHWLTGFGSFREFGRENGIHHETAGSFYRRHVEVVLHGWLVAACGELEPLLQKIYGVELEAA
;
A
#
# COMPACT_ATOMS: atom_id res chain seq x y z
N MET A 1 -2.17 21.66 9.63
CA MET A 1 -1.69 20.71 8.60
C MET A 1 -2.86 19.87 8.15
N LYS A 2 -3.20 19.86 6.86
CA LYS A 2 -4.13 18.86 6.32
C LYS A 2 -3.38 17.53 6.28
N ASN A 3 -4.00 16.49 6.82
CA ASN A 3 -3.45 15.14 6.79
C ASN A 3 -3.42 14.68 5.32
N ILE A 4 -2.24 14.47 4.74
CA ILE A 4 -2.09 14.05 3.34
C ILE A 4 -2.44 12.58 3.26
N ASP A 5 -3.40 12.23 2.40
CA ASP A 5 -3.72 10.83 2.09
C ASP A 5 -2.64 10.25 1.17
N VAL A 6 -1.58 9.70 1.80
CA VAL A 6 -0.41 9.13 1.11
C VAL A 6 -0.80 8.03 0.15
N VAL A 7 -1.68 7.11 0.58
CA VAL A 7 -2.09 5.95 -0.26
C VAL A 7 -2.78 6.44 -1.52
N ARG A 8 -3.68 7.41 -1.40
CA ARG A 8 -4.35 8.01 -2.55
C ARG A 8 -3.38 8.77 -3.46
N ALA A 9 -2.45 9.53 -2.91
CA ALA A 9 -1.46 10.26 -3.69
C ALA A 9 -0.57 9.31 -4.50
N VAL A 10 -0.11 8.22 -3.88
CA VAL A 10 0.69 7.18 -4.55
C VAL A 10 -0.11 6.48 -5.64
N ARG A 11 -1.37 6.12 -5.38
CA ARG A 11 -2.26 5.54 -6.41
C ARG A 11 -2.37 6.44 -7.63
N LEU A 12 -2.63 7.73 -7.43
CA LEU A 12 -2.73 8.71 -8.51
C LEU A 12 -1.40 8.89 -9.26
N ALA A 13 -0.26 8.86 -8.56
CA ALA A 13 1.05 8.94 -9.19
C ALA A 13 1.31 7.75 -10.12
N PHE A 14 1.00 6.53 -9.69
CA PHE A 14 1.09 5.34 -10.54
C PHE A 14 0.15 5.41 -11.74
N GLU A 15 -1.11 5.81 -11.56
CA GLU A 15 -2.06 5.98 -12.67
C GLU A 15 -1.54 6.97 -13.72
N ARG A 16 -0.99 8.11 -13.29
CA ARG A 16 -0.42 9.14 -14.17
C ARG A 16 0.83 8.64 -14.89
N PHE A 17 1.71 7.93 -14.19
CA PHE A 17 2.94 7.38 -14.76
C PHE A 17 2.64 6.26 -15.76
N SER A 18 1.76 5.32 -15.44
CA SER A 18 1.35 4.22 -16.33
C SER A 18 0.58 4.70 -17.57
N ALA A 19 -0.17 5.79 -17.48
CA ALA A 19 -0.86 6.38 -18.63
C ALA A 19 0.08 6.85 -19.75
N GLN A 20 1.37 7.08 -19.47
CA GLN A 20 2.38 7.29 -20.53
C GLN A 20 2.57 6.04 -21.40
N GLY A 21 2.52 4.82 -20.83
CA GLY A 21 2.74 3.59 -21.60
C GLY A 21 1.66 3.30 -22.64
N VAL A 22 0.40 3.66 -22.35
CA VAL A 22 -0.75 3.35 -23.23
C VAL A 22 -1.13 4.53 -24.14
N LYS A 23 -0.91 5.79 -23.74
CA LYS A 23 -1.21 6.96 -24.58
C LYS A 23 -0.02 7.51 -25.38
N ALA A 24 1.23 7.24 -24.99
CA ALA A 24 2.38 7.68 -25.80
C ALA A 24 2.49 6.93 -27.14
N ALA A 25 1.92 5.71 -27.23
CA ALA A 25 1.90 4.94 -28.46
C ALA A 25 0.78 5.35 -29.44
N ALA A 26 -0.27 6.07 -28.99
CA ALA A 26 -1.48 6.30 -29.79
C ALA A 26 -1.93 7.76 -29.94
N SER A 27 -1.32 8.75 -29.28
CA SER A 27 -1.70 10.15 -29.52
C SER A 27 -0.53 11.12 -29.41
N PHE A 28 0.27 11.21 -30.48
CA PHE A 28 0.95 12.47 -30.84
C PHE A 28 0.03 13.42 -31.61
N GLY A 29 -1.24 13.06 -31.81
CA GLY A 29 -2.28 13.93 -32.36
C GLY A 29 -3.51 13.95 -31.46
N GLU A 30 -4.03 15.15 -31.20
CA GLU A 30 -5.32 15.47 -30.58
C GLU A 30 -5.41 15.40 -29.05
N VAL A 31 -5.12 16.57 -28.46
CA VAL A 31 -5.33 16.93 -27.06
C VAL A 31 -6.82 17.12 -26.78
N ARG A 32 -7.42 16.28 -25.95
CA ARG A 32 -8.69 16.55 -25.26
C ARG A 32 -8.41 16.78 -23.77
N GLY A 33 -8.63 18.02 -23.31
CA GLY A 33 -8.55 18.42 -21.91
C GLY A 33 -7.71 19.68 -21.74
N GLY A 34 -8.35 20.78 -21.34
CA GLY A 34 -7.79 22.14 -21.30
C GLY A 34 -6.71 22.42 -20.25
N GLU A 35 -5.84 21.45 -19.94
CA GLU A 35 -4.63 21.71 -19.16
C GLU A 35 -3.51 22.24 -20.10
N PRO A 36 -2.82 23.33 -19.74
CA PRO A 36 -1.67 23.79 -20.51
C PRO A 36 -0.57 22.72 -20.50
N ALA A 37 0.10 22.50 -21.64
CA ALA A 37 1.11 21.44 -21.81
C ALA A 37 2.18 21.44 -20.69
N ARG A 38 2.61 22.64 -20.26
CA ARG A 38 3.57 22.84 -19.16
C ARG A 38 3.06 22.34 -17.80
N GLY A 39 1.76 22.49 -17.52
CA GLY A 39 1.16 21.99 -16.27
C GLY A 39 1.10 20.46 -16.24
N ARG A 40 0.85 19.84 -17.41
CA ARG A 40 0.86 18.38 -17.54
C ARG A 40 2.26 17.79 -17.40
N GLU A 41 3.28 18.43 -17.97
CA GLU A 41 4.68 18.01 -17.80
C GLU A 41 5.13 18.06 -16.34
N LEU A 42 4.80 19.14 -15.62
CA LEU A 42 5.08 19.27 -14.18
C LEU A 42 4.39 18.17 -13.36
N ALA A 43 3.10 17.93 -13.60
CA ALA A 43 2.34 16.89 -12.91
C ALA A 43 2.88 15.46 -13.18
N ILE A 44 3.51 15.24 -14.33
CA ILE A 44 4.19 13.98 -14.69
C ILE A 44 5.53 13.87 -13.96
N MET A 45 6.32 14.94 -13.92
CA MET A 45 7.59 14.95 -13.18
C MET A 45 7.37 14.66 -11.70
N GLU A 46 6.37 15.32 -11.10
CA GLU A 46 5.95 15.08 -9.71
C GLU A 46 5.50 13.63 -9.49
N ALA A 47 4.72 13.06 -10.42
CA ALA A 47 4.33 11.65 -10.34
C ALA A 47 5.55 10.71 -10.44
N GLY A 48 6.53 11.03 -11.28
CA GLY A 48 7.79 10.30 -11.39
C GLY A 48 8.62 10.36 -10.11
N GLU A 49 8.69 11.51 -9.45
CA GLU A 49 9.36 11.67 -8.15
C GLU A 49 8.69 10.82 -7.06
N ILE A 50 7.35 10.81 -7.01
CA ILE A 50 6.59 9.98 -6.06
C ILE A 50 6.85 8.49 -6.33
N VAL A 51 6.81 8.04 -7.59
CA VAL A 51 7.07 6.64 -7.96
C VAL A 51 8.50 6.24 -7.61
N ALA A 52 9.49 7.10 -7.88
CA ALA A 52 10.89 6.84 -7.53
C ALA A 52 11.08 6.73 -6.00
N ALA A 53 10.42 7.59 -5.23
CA ALA A 53 10.45 7.52 -3.77
C ALA A 53 9.82 6.23 -3.25
N VAL A 54 8.69 5.79 -3.82
CA VAL A 54 8.05 4.51 -3.48
C VAL A 54 8.98 3.33 -3.77
N ILE A 55 9.69 3.33 -4.91
CA ILE A 55 10.67 2.29 -5.27
C ILE A 55 11.86 2.29 -4.30
N GLY A 56 12.23 3.46 -3.77
CA GLY A 56 13.31 3.62 -2.81
C GLY A 56 12.97 3.17 -1.38
N LEU A 57 11.68 2.93 -1.07
CA LEU A 57 11.27 2.44 0.24
C LEU A 57 11.87 1.07 0.53
N GLU A 58 12.08 0.80 1.81
CA GLU A 58 12.42 -0.56 2.25
C GLU A 58 11.33 -1.56 1.83
N ALA A 59 11.75 -2.75 1.40
CA ALA A 59 10.87 -3.73 0.76
C ALA A 59 9.59 -4.02 1.57
N ARG A 60 9.70 -4.20 2.90
CA ARG A 60 8.54 -4.44 3.78
C ARG A 60 7.56 -3.27 3.86
N PHE A 61 8.07 -2.04 3.80
CA PHE A 61 7.27 -0.82 3.79
C PHE A 61 6.59 -0.64 2.44
N ASN A 62 7.34 -0.86 1.36
CA ASN A 62 6.80 -0.86 0.01
C ASN A 62 5.66 -1.89 -0.13
N LEU A 63 5.86 -3.14 0.29
CA LEU A 63 4.83 -4.19 0.21
C LEU A 63 3.56 -3.82 0.99
N ALA A 64 3.69 -3.32 2.22
CA ALA A 64 2.55 -2.89 3.03
C ALA A 64 1.79 -1.71 2.38
N LEU A 65 2.52 -0.76 1.79
CA LEU A 65 1.94 0.36 1.05
C LEU A 65 1.24 -0.11 -0.23
N MET A 66 1.90 -0.92 -1.05
CA MET A 66 1.38 -1.41 -2.33
C MET A 66 0.16 -2.31 -2.14
N ALA A 67 0.07 -3.03 -1.02
CA ALA A 67 -1.14 -3.74 -0.61
C ALA A 67 -2.36 -2.81 -0.47
N ARG A 68 -2.16 -1.58 0.00
CA ARG A 68 -3.23 -0.57 0.14
C ARG A 68 -3.45 0.22 -1.15
N VAL A 69 -2.40 0.45 -1.93
CA VAL A 69 -2.50 1.13 -3.23
C VAL A 69 -3.30 0.29 -4.23
N ASN A 70 -3.03 -1.02 -4.31
CA ASN A 70 -3.67 -1.95 -5.26
C ASN A 70 -5.03 -2.49 -4.80
N ASP A 71 -5.59 -1.98 -3.69
CA ASP A 71 -6.85 -2.41 -3.06
C ASP A 71 -7.84 -3.07 -4.04
N GLY A 72 -8.12 -4.35 -3.82
CA GLY A 72 -8.82 -5.19 -4.80
C GLY A 72 -8.88 -6.67 -4.43
N SER A 73 -9.40 -7.48 -5.35
CA SER A 73 -9.51 -8.93 -5.18
C SER A 73 -8.14 -9.59 -4.96
N MET A 74 -8.08 -10.66 -4.16
CA MET A 74 -6.87 -11.45 -3.90
C MET A 74 -6.13 -11.89 -5.17
N ALA A 75 -6.83 -12.04 -6.30
CA ALA A 75 -6.22 -12.37 -7.58
C ALA A 75 -5.12 -11.37 -8.00
N PHE A 76 -5.27 -10.09 -7.65
CA PHE A 76 -4.27 -9.04 -7.93
C PHE A 76 -3.24 -8.88 -6.81
N LEU A 77 -3.53 -9.42 -5.62
CA LEU A 77 -2.68 -9.28 -4.43
C LEU A 77 -1.83 -10.52 -4.15
N GLN A 78 -1.96 -11.59 -4.93
CA GLN A 78 -1.32 -12.88 -4.61
C GLN A 78 0.20 -12.78 -4.42
N GLY A 79 0.92 -12.05 -5.29
CA GLY A 79 2.35 -11.83 -5.13
C GLY A 79 2.69 -11.07 -3.85
N VAL A 80 2.00 -9.95 -3.61
CA VAL A 80 2.17 -9.14 -2.39
C VAL A 80 1.83 -9.96 -1.13
N PHE A 81 0.83 -10.81 -1.20
CA PHE A 81 0.42 -11.69 -0.11
C PHE A 81 1.52 -12.70 0.25
N ASP A 82 2.09 -13.40 -0.73
CA ASP A 82 3.13 -14.41 -0.48
C ASP A 82 4.41 -13.77 0.09
N ASP A 83 4.76 -12.57 -0.39
CA ASP A 83 5.89 -11.81 0.14
C ASP A 83 5.59 -11.32 1.57
N LEU A 84 4.43 -10.72 1.83
CA LEU A 84 4.06 -10.27 3.18
C LEU A 84 4.07 -11.42 4.19
N VAL A 85 3.58 -12.61 3.83
CA VAL A 85 3.66 -13.80 4.70
C VAL A 85 5.11 -14.15 5.01
N SER A 86 6.00 -14.12 4.00
CA SER A 86 7.41 -14.45 4.18
C SER A 86 8.13 -13.41 5.05
N PHE A 87 7.86 -12.12 4.83
CA PHE A 87 8.42 -11.03 5.62
C PHE A 87 7.92 -11.06 7.06
N VAL A 88 6.63 -11.27 7.30
CA VAL A 88 6.10 -11.36 8.68
C VAL A 88 6.70 -12.55 9.40
N ALA A 89 6.79 -13.72 8.76
CA ALA A 89 7.43 -14.90 9.37
C ALA A 89 8.90 -14.66 9.75
N HIS A 90 9.62 -13.82 8.98
CA HIS A 90 11.01 -13.50 9.25
C HIS A 90 11.17 -12.46 10.38
N HIS A 91 10.35 -11.41 10.37
CA HIS A 91 10.47 -10.28 11.29
C HIS A 91 9.69 -10.45 12.60
N GLU A 92 8.66 -11.28 12.60
CA GLU A 92 7.86 -11.62 13.78
C GLU A 92 7.66 -13.15 13.84
N PRO A 93 8.64 -13.89 14.36
CA PRO A 93 8.58 -15.35 14.43
C PRO A 93 7.39 -15.87 15.25
N ASP A 94 6.94 -15.12 16.26
CA ASP A 94 5.78 -15.50 17.09
C ASP A 94 4.47 -15.51 16.29
N ALA A 95 4.41 -14.80 15.16
CA ALA A 95 3.27 -14.86 14.24
C ALA A 95 3.07 -16.26 13.62
N MET A 96 4.05 -17.15 13.76
CA MET A 96 4.00 -18.55 13.30
C MET A 96 3.48 -19.53 14.36
N GLU A 97 2.97 -19.07 15.50
CA GLU A 97 2.41 -19.93 16.57
C GLU A 97 1.42 -21.00 16.04
N TYR A 98 0.55 -20.60 15.11
CA TYR A 98 -0.44 -21.48 14.47
C TYR A 98 0.02 -22.00 13.09
N GLY A 99 1.34 -22.02 12.87
CA GLY A 99 1.97 -22.44 11.63
C GLY A 99 1.74 -21.49 10.44
N LYS A 100 2.30 -21.88 9.28
CA LYS A 100 2.24 -21.07 8.06
C LYS A 100 0.80 -20.79 7.60
N ALA A 101 -0.09 -21.77 7.72
CA ALA A 101 -1.49 -21.63 7.35
C ALA A 101 -2.20 -20.58 8.22
N GLY A 102 -1.89 -20.54 9.52
CA GLY A 102 -2.42 -19.53 10.43
C GLY A 102 -1.94 -18.12 10.11
N LEU A 103 -0.64 -17.97 9.80
CA LEU A 103 -0.11 -16.69 9.34
C LEU A 103 -0.74 -16.24 8.02
N GLN A 104 -0.86 -17.15 7.04
CA GLN A 104 -1.55 -16.89 5.77
C GLN A 104 -3.00 -16.43 5.98
N TYR A 105 -3.72 -17.02 6.94
CA TYR A 105 -5.06 -16.58 7.30
C TYR A 105 -5.06 -15.11 7.77
N TRP A 106 -4.16 -14.75 8.68
CA TRP A 106 -4.12 -13.40 9.24
C TRP A 106 -3.62 -12.32 8.29
N VAL A 107 -2.63 -12.63 7.44
CA VAL A 107 -2.21 -11.69 6.38
C VAL A 107 -3.36 -11.46 5.41
N ARG A 108 -4.11 -12.51 5.02
CA ARG A 108 -5.31 -12.36 4.18
C ARG A 108 -6.40 -11.53 4.87
N HIS A 109 -6.61 -11.77 6.16
CA HIS A 109 -7.56 -11.00 6.96
C HIS A 109 -7.18 -9.51 6.98
N TRP A 110 -5.90 -9.19 7.18
CA TRP A 110 -5.43 -7.81 7.12
C TRP A 110 -5.58 -7.16 5.73
N LEU A 111 -5.34 -7.93 4.67
CA LEU A 111 -5.45 -7.42 3.29
C LEU A 111 -6.90 -7.13 2.89
N THR A 112 -7.82 -8.06 3.20
CA THR A 112 -9.17 -8.09 2.60
C THR A 112 -10.31 -7.94 3.58
N GLY A 113 -10.04 -8.04 4.89
CA GLY A 113 -11.06 -8.16 5.93
C GLY A 113 -11.77 -9.52 5.94
N PHE A 114 -11.44 -10.44 5.03
CA PHE A 114 -12.05 -11.77 4.98
C PHE A 114 -11.62 -12.61 6.19
N GLY A 115 -12.52 -13.45 6.67
CA GLY A 115 -12.32 -14.26 7.88
C GLY A 115 -12.74 -13.54 9.16
N SER A 116 -12.76 -14.28 10.27
CA SER A 116 -13.13 -13.76 11.57
C SER A 116 -12.40 -14.48 12.71
N PHE A 117 -12.23 -13.80 13.84
CA PHE A 117 -11.65 -14.41 15.05
C PHE A 117 -12.40 -15.67 15.53
N ARG A 118 -13.71 -15.76 15.27
CA ARG A 118 -14.53 -16.93 15.63
C ARG A 118 -14.27 -18.14 14.74
N GLU A 119 -14.06 -17.91 13.44
CA GLU A 119 -13.73 -18.96 12.49
C GLU A 119 -12.35 -19.53 12.81
N PHE A 120 -11.33 -18.66 12.88
CA PHE A 120 -9.98 -19.06 13.23
C PHE A 120 -9.91 -19.80 14.59
N GLY A 121 -10.63 -19.27 15.60
CA GLY A 121 -10.68 -19.89 16.91
C GLY A 121 -11.27 -21.30 16.89
N ARG A 122 -12.33 -21.52 16.10
CA ARG A 122 -12.93 -22.85 15.93
C ARG A 122 -11.98 -23.83 15.26
N GLU A 123 -11.27 -23.40 14.22
CA GLU A 123 -10.33 -24.25 13.46
C GLU A 123 -9.10 -24.63 14.29
N ASN A 124 -8.65 -23.75 15.19
CA ASN A 124 -7.45 -23.94 15.99
C ASN A 124 -7.73 -24.33 17.45
N GLY A 125 -9.01 -24.53 17.82
CA GLY A 125 -9.40 -24.94 19.17
C GLY A 125 -9.17 -23.88 20.27
N ILE A 126 -9.19 -22.60 19.90
CA ILE A 126 -8.98 -21.46 20.81
C ILE A 126 -10.20 -20.54 20.88
N HIS A 127 -10.32 -19.78 21.98
CA HIS A 127 -11.36 -18.78 22.10
C HIS A 127 -11.13 -17.62 21.11
N HIS A 128 -12.21 -17.05 20.58
CA HIS A 128 -12.15 -15.96 19.60
C HIS A 128 -11.44 -14.70 20.13
N GLU A 129 -11.54 -14.42 21.42
CA GLU A 129 -10.78 -13.31 22.03
C GLU A 129 -9.28 -13.56 22.04
N THR A 130 -8.85 -14.81 22.27
CA THR A 130 -7.45 -15.23 22.17
C THR A 130 -6.94 -15.06 20.74
N ALA A 131 -7.70 -15.53 19.76
CA ALA A 131 -7.38 -15.34 18.33
C ALA A 131 -7.24 -13.85 17.97
N GLY A 132 -8.17 -13.01 18.43
CA GLY A 132 -8.12 -11.56 18.20
C GLY A 132 -6.94 -10.89 18.90
N SER A 133 -6.62 -11.30 20.13
CA SER A 133 -5.45 -10.78 20.85
C SER A 133 -4.14 -11.18 20.15
N PHE A 134 -4.03 -12.41 19.69
CA PHE A 134 -2.87 -12.89 18.93
C PHE A 134 -2.69 -12.09 17.65
N TYR A 135 -3.74 -11.97 16.83
CA TYR A 135 -3.72 -11.22 15.58
C TYR A 135 -3.22 -9.79 15.78
N ARG A 136 -3.77 -9.06 16.76
CA ARG A 136 -3.40 -7.67 17.02
C ARG A 136 -1.94 -7.51 17.45
N ARG A 137 -1.45 -8.44 18.29
CA ARG A 137 -0.11 -8.36 18.89
C ARG A 137 1.02 -8.76 17.95
N HIS A 138 0.78 -9.70 17.04
CA HIS A 138 1.85 -10.27 16.23
C HIS A 138 1.70 -9.97 14.74
N VAL A 139 0.48 -9.83 14.23
CA VAL A 139 0.27 -9.65 12.78
C VAL A 139 -0.10 -8.22 12.43
N GLU A 140 -1.15 -7.69 13.05
CA GLU A 140 -1.65 -6.35 12.75
C GLU A 140 -0.63 -5.27 13.07
N VAL A 141 -0.01 -5.33 14.25
CA VAL A 141 0.97 -4.31 14.68
C VAL A 141 2.16 -4.20 13.72
N VAL A 142 2.63 -5.34 13.19
CA VAL A 142 3.76 -5.41 12.26
C VAL A 142 3.36 -4.83 10.91
N LEU A 143 2.29 -5.34 10.31
CA LEU A 143 1.81 -4.89 8.99
C LEU A 143 1.37 -3.43 9.00
N HIS A 144 0.66 -3.01 10.05
CA HIS A 144 0.27 -1.61 10.23
C HIS A 144 1.48 -0.72 10.52
N GLY A 145 2.44 -1.18 11.32
CA GLY A 145 3.68 -0.47 11.57
C GLY A 145 4.47 -0.21 10.28
N TRP A 146 4.56 -1.20 9.39
CA TRP A 146 5.21 -1.03 8.08
C TRP A 146 4.48 -0.05 7.18
N LEU A 147 3.14 -0.09 7.17
CA LEU A 147 2.35 0.88 6.43
C LEU A 147 2.55 2.31 6.96
N VAL A 148 2.55 2.49 8.28
CA VAL A 148 2.78 3.80 8.91
C VAL A 148 4.19 4.31 8.60
N ALA A 149 5.21 3.44 8.66
CA ALA A 149 6.57 3.81 8.28
C ALA A 149 6.67 4.25 6.82
N ALA A 150 6.07 3.49 5.89
CA ALA A 150 6.00 3.85 4.47
C ALA A 150 5.35 5.22 4.27
N CYS A 151 4.24 5.48 4.95
CA CYS A 151 3.55 6.77 4.87
C CYS A 151 4.41 7.91 5.43
N GLY A 152 5.07 7.70 6.57
CA GLY A 152 5.93 8.71 7.19
C GLY A 152 7.15 9.06 6.34
N GLU A 153 7.72 8.11 5.59
CA GLU A 153 8.83 8.38 4.67
C GLU A 153 8.41 9.20 3.44
N LEU A 154 7.18 9.01 2.96
CA LEU A 154 6.66 9.71 1.79
C LEU A 154 6.04 11.08 2.11
N GLU A 155 5.55 11.27 3.34
CA GLU A 155 4.81 12.47 3.72
C GLU A 155 5.58 13.79 3.45
N PRO A 156 6.89 13.93 3.77
CA PRO A 156 7.62 15.16 3.49
C PRO A 156 7.70 15.51 2.00
N LEU A 157 7.86 14.50 1.14
CA LEU A 157 7.88 14.70 -0.31
C LEU A 157 6.51 15.17 -0.81
N LEU A 158 5.43 14.53 -0.34
CA LEU A 158 4.08 14.91 -0.73
C LEU A 158 3.70 16.29 -0.20
N GLN A 159 4.18 16.68 0.98
CA GLN A 159 4.03 18.05 1.49
C GLN A 159 4.78 19.06 0.62
N LYS A 160 5.97 18.73 0.10
CA LYS A 160 6.69 19.60 -0.84
C LYS A 160 5.94 19.76 -2.17
N ILE A 161 5.40 18.68 -2.72
CA ILE A 161 4.69 18.70 -4.00
C ILE A 161 3.34 19.43 -3.86
N TYR A 162 2.50 19.00 -2.92
CA TYR A 162 1.14 19.52 -2.78
C TYR A 162 1.01 20.74 -1.86
N GLY A 163 1.99 20.99 -0.99
CA GLY A 163 2.01 22.16 -0.12
C GLY A 163 2.35 23.44 -0.87
N VAL A 164 3.18 23.37 -1.92
CA VAL A 164 3.52 24.52 -2.78
C VAL A 164 2.31 24.96 -3.63
N GLU A 165 1.49 24.02 -4.11
CA GLU A 165 0.25 24.33 -4.86
C GLU A 165 -0.82 25.05 -4.00
N LEU A 166 -0.77 24.92 -2.67
CA LEU A 166 -1.72 25.55 -1.74
C LEU A 166 -1.33 26.97 -1.30
N GLU A 167 -0.08 27.38 -1.46
CA GLU A 167 0.36 28.77 -1.22
C GLU A 167 0.27 29.65 -2.47
N ALA A 168 0.20 29.02 -3.66
CA ALA A 168 0.09 29.71 -4.94
C ALA A 168 -1.37 29.94 -5.43
N ALA A 169 -2.37 29.50 -4.66
CA ALA A 169 -3.81 29.62 -4.96
C ALA A 169 -4.53 30.47 -3.91
#